data_AF-A0A0D1J0U5-F1
#
_entry.id   AF-A0A0D1J0U5-F1
#
_cell.length_a   1.000
_cell.length_b   1.000
_cell.length_c   1.000
_cell.angle_alpha   90.00
_cell.angle_beta   90.00
_cell.angle_gamma   90.00
#
_symmetry.space_group_name_H-M   'P 1'
#
loop_
_entity.id
_entity.type
_entity.pdbx_description
1 polymer ?
#
loop_
_entity_poly.entity_id
_entity_poly.type
_entity_poly.pdbx_seq_one_letter_code
_entity_poly.pdbx_strand_id
1 'polypeptide(L)'
;MKIDSDLQNNLDTLKKTLGQNDDMMFYTFAFGDSRQKACLLYIDGLTENKMLAQYVISPLQKEALAHKESSIEDLSAFFFGFHHSVVSTMKEIEQLVFSGQPFCSLMAIAGD
;
A
#
# COMPACT_ATOMS: atom_id res chain seq x y z
N MET A 1 6.71 4.93 15.95
CA MET A 1 5.72 5.97 15.59
C MET A 1 4.44 5.26 15.17
N LYS A 2 3.27 5.65 15.71
CA LYS A 2 1.98 5.15 15.19
C LYS A 2 1.72 5.78 13.82
N ILE A 3 0.97 5.08 12.97
CA ILE A 3 0.47 5.63 11.70
C ILE A 3 -0.50 6.78 12.04
N ASP A 4 -0.27 7.94 11.44
CA ASP A 4 -1.10 9.14 11.53
C ASP A 4 -2.47 8.88 10.87
N SER A 5 -3.53 9.57 11.31
CA SER A 5 -4.84 9.47 10.65
C SER A 5 -4.87 10.14 9.28
N ASP A 6 -3.86 10.95 8.93
CA ASP A 6 -3.65 11.51 7.61
C ASP A 6 -2.59 10.72 6.83
N LEU A 7 -3.01 10.13 5.69
CA LEU A 7 -2.14 9.38 4.80
C LEU A 7 -0.98 10.23 4.26
N GLN A 8 -1.22 11.50 3.97
CA GLN A 8 -0.20 12.39 3.44
C GLN A 8 0.93 12.58 4.46
N ASN A 9 0.60 12.77 5.74
CA ASN A 9 1.59 12.85 6.81
C ASN A 9 2.42 11.56 6.93
N ASN A 10 1.76 10.40 6.82
CA ASN A 10 2.43 9.11 6.80
C ASN A 10 3.39 8.98 5.63
N LEU A 11 2.93 9.35 4.42
CA LEU A 11 3.74 9.27 3.20
C LEU A 11 4.92 10.24 3.23
N ASP A 12 4.74 11.45 3.75
CA ASP A 12 5.82 12.42 3.87
C ASP A 12 6.87 11.95 4.88
N THR A 13 6.43 11.29 5.96
CA THR A 13 7.33 10.65 6.93
C THR A 13 8.09 9.49 6.30
N LEU A 14 7.39 8.61 5.59
CA LEU A 14 8.00 7.50 4.86
C LEU A 14 8.99 7.99 3.83
N LYS A 15 8.62 8.94 2.97
CA LYS A 15 9.52 9.50 1.94
C LYS A 15 10.78 10.13 2.54
N LYS A 16 10.69 10.76 3.72
CA LYS A 16 11.87 11.30 4.42
C LYS A 16 12.81 10.19 4.90
N THR A 17 12.27 9.08 5.41
CA THR A 17 13.08 7.98 5.95
C THR A 17 13.58 7.03 4.87
N LEU A 18 12.74 6.77 3.88
CA LEU A 18 12.83 5.65 2.94
C LEU A 18 13.02 6.12 1.49
N GLY A 19 12.60 7.34 1.15
CA GLY A 19 12.69 7.89 -0.22
C GLY A 19 14.11 8.24 -0.69
N GLN A 20 15.14 7.89 0.08
CA GLN A 20 16.52 7.85 -0.42
C GLN A 20 16.84 6.56 -1.18
N ASN A 21 15.91 5.61 -1.20
CA ASN A 21 16.00 4.38 -1.96
C ASN A 21 15.24 4.59 -3.29
N ASP A 22 15.97 4.82 -4.38
CA ASP A 22 15.40 5.13 -5.71
C ASP A 22 14.52 4.00 -6.25
N ASP A 23 14.71 2.78 -5.75
CA ASP A 23 13.93 1.61 -6.13
C ASP A 23 12.56 1.55 -5.42
N MET A 24 12.28 2.43 -4.46
CA MET A 24 11.04 2.37 -3.69
C MET A 24 9.89 3.15 -4.33
N MET A 25 8.82 2.42 -4.63
CA MET A 25 7.65 2.91 -5.33
C MET A 25 6.49 3.14 -4.37
N PHE A 26 5.91 4.35 -4.47
CA PHE A 26 4.72 4.76 -3.74
C PHE A 26 3.56 4.95 -4.72
N TYR A 27 2.57 4.07 -4.68
CA TYR A 27 1.40 4.15 -5.54
C TYR A 27 0.15 4.47 -4.71
N THR A 28 -0.28 5.73 -4.76
CA THR A 28 -1.46 6.20 -4.03
C THR A 28 -2.73 6.06 -4.86
N PHE A 29 -3.81 5.62 -4.24
CA PHE A 29 -5.13 5.52 -4.87
C PHE A 29 -6.24 5.79 -3.85
N ALA A 30 -7.45 6.03 -4.33
CA ALA A 30 -8.65 6.11 -3.50
C ALA A 30 -9.59 4.96 -3.86
N PHE A 31 -10.31 4.41 -2.89
CA PHE A 31 -11.25 3.30 -3.09
C PHE A 31 -12.49 3.46 -2.21
N GLY A 32 -13.55 2.72 -2.54
CA GLY A 32 -14.85 2.81 -1.89
C GLY A 32 -15.60 4.13 -2.13
N ASP A 33 -16.88 4.17 -1.76
CA ASP A 33 -17.72 5.37 -1.91
C ASP A 33 -17.28 6.54 -1.03
N SER A 34 -16.68 6.25 0.14
CA SER A 34 -16.07 7.25 1.02
C SER A 34 -14.77 7.85 0.47
N ARG A 35 -14.30 7.38 -0.70
CA ARG A 35 -13.02 7.76 -1.32
C ARG A 35 -11.85 7.65 -0.33
N GLN A 36 -11.83 6.55 0.41
CA GLN A 36 -10.79 6.25 1.37
C GLN A 36 -9.43 6.22 0.65
N LYS A 37 -8.48 7.00 1.16
CA LYS A 37 -7.14 7.09 0.58
C LYS A 37 -6.28 5.93 1.06
N ALA A 38 -5.58 5.29 0.13
CA ALA A 38 -4.59 4.28 0.39
C ALA A 38 -3.30 4.50 -0.41
N CYS A 39 -2.23 3.87 0.06
CA CYS A 39 -0.97 3.77 -0.67
C CYS A 39 -0.49 2.33 -0.68
N LEU A 40 -0.10 1.88 -1.86
CA LEU A 40 0.66 0.67 -2.08
C LEU A 40 2.15 1.02 -2.08
N LEU A 41 2.92 0.32 -1.24
CA LEU A 41 4.37 0.45 -1.17
C LEU A 41 5.02 -0.84 -1.67
N TYR A 42 5.98 -0.71 -2.57
CA TYR A 42 6.77 -1.83 -3.10
C TYR A 42 8.16 -1.37 -3.55
N ILE A 43 9.08 -2.33 -3.71
CA ILE A 43 10.43 -2.08 -4.25
C ILE A 43 10.47 -2.61 -5.69
N ASP A 44 10.80 -1.71 -6.62
CA ASP A 44 11.08 -2.01 -8.02
C ASP A 44 12.29 -2.94 -8.12
N GLY A 45 12.23 -3.93 -9.00
CA GLY A 45 13.27 -4.95 -9.16
C GLY A 45 13.23 -6.12 -8.15
N LEU A 46 12.61 -5.97 -6.98
CA LEU A 46 12.34 -7.08 -6.05
C LEU A 46 10.94 -7.65 -6.19
N THR A 47 10.03 -6.89 -6.77
CA THR A 47 8.64 -7.29 -7.01
C THR A 47 8.40 -7.42 -8.51
N GLU A 48 7.75 -8.51 -8.97
CA GLU A 48 7.36 -8.63 -10.37
C GLU A 48 6.29 -7.59 -10.73
N ASN A 49 6.72 -6.40 -11.19
CA ASN A 49 5.86 -5.24 -11.46
C ASN A 49 4.69 -5.55 -12.40
N LYS A 50 4.86 -6.46 -13.37
CA LYS A 50 3.79 -6.88 -14.28
C LYS A 50 2.69 -7.61 -13.54
N MET A 51 3.05 -8.50 -12.61
CA MET A 51 2.07 -9.20 -11.78
C MET A 51 1.40 -8.25 -10.79
N LEU A 52 2.18 -7.37 -10.15
CA LEU A 52 1.63 -6.36 -9.25
C LEU A 52 0.62 -5.45 -9.97
N ALA A 53 0.97 -4.94 -11.14
CA ALA A 53 0.10 -4.08 -11.93
C ALA A 53 -1.18 -4.80 -12.37
N GLN A 54 -1.07 -6.06 -12.80
CA GLN A 54 -2.18 -6.83 -13.35
C GLN A 54 -3.12 -7.40 -12.29
N TYR A 55 -2.58 -7.88 -11.17
CA TYR A 55 -3.33 -8.62 -10.15
C TYR A 55 -3.65 -7.80 -8.90
N VAL A 56 -2.95 -6.69 -8.67
CA VAL A 56 -3.17 -5.82 -7.51
C VAL A 56 -3.68 -4.45 -7.96
N ILE A 57 -2.91 -3.70 -8.75
CA ILE A 57 -3.26 -2.31 -9.09
C ILE A 57 -4.52 -2.23 -9.97
N SER A 58 -4.58 -3.02 -11.05
CA SER A 58 -5.71 -2.96 -11.98
C SER A 58 -7.04 -3.38 -11.33
N PRO A 59 -7.09 -4.45 -10.50
CA PRO A 59 -8.30 -4.78 -9.75
C PRO A 59 -8.69 -3.71 -8.71
N LEU A 60 -7.72 -3.15 -7.98
CA LEU A 60 -7.97 -2.05 -7.04
C LEU A 60 -8.56 -0.81 -7.74
N GLN A 61 -8.06 -0.46 -8.92
CA GLN A 61 -8.61 0.63 -9.73
C GLN A 61 -10.05 0.33 -10.20
N LYS A 62 -10.34 -0.93 -10.58
CA LYS A 62 -11.69 -1.33 -11.01
C LYS A 62 -12.70 -1.26 -9.87
N GLU A 63 -12.35 -1.75 -8.68
CA GLU A 63 -13.20 -1.62 -7.49
C GLU A 63 -13.42 -0.15 -7.11
N ALA A 64 -12.37 0.67 -7.16
CA ALA A 64 -12.47 2.10 -6.91
C ALA A 64 -13.43 2.83 -7.87
N LEU A 65 -13.53 2.36 -9.12
CA LEU A 65 -14.46 2.88 -10.12
C LEU A 65 -15.87 2.28 -10.01
N ALA A 66 -16.03 1.15 -9.35
CA ALA A 66 -17.30 0.42 -9.27
C ALA A 66 -18.30 1.02 -8.26
N HIS A 67 -17.93 2.08 -7.52
CA HIS A 67 -18.79 2.75 -6.53
C HIS A 67 -19.45 1.77 -5.55
N LYS A 68 -18.69 0.78 -5.10
CA LYS A 68 -19.11 -0.21 -4.12
C LYS A 68 -18.34 0.02 -2.84
N GLU A 69 -18.99 -0.11 -1.68
CA GLU A 69 -18.25 -0.18 -0.42
C GLU A 69 -17.33 -1.40 -0.46
N SER A 70 -16.02 -1.15 -0.47
CA SER A 70 -14.97 -2.16 -0.41
C SER A 70 -14.21 -1.92 0.90
N SER A 71 -14.16 -2.93 1.77
CA SER A 71 -13.36 -2.88 3.00
C SER A 71 -11.88 -3.17 2.73
N ILE A 72 -11.01 -2.84 3.68
CA ILE A 72 -9.58 -3.22 3.61
C ILE A 72 -9.43 -4.76 3.51
N GLU A 73 -10.35 -5.51 4.11
CA GLU A 73 -10.39 -6.98 4.05
C GLU A 73 -10.70 -7.46 2.64
N ASP A 74 -11.62 -6.80 1.92
CA ASP A 74 -11.88 -7.09 0.50
C ASP A 74 -10.65 -6.78 -0.35
N LEU A 75 -9.90 -5.72 -0.02
CA LEU A 75 -8.66 -5.42 -0.72
C LEU A 75 -7.59 -6.48 -0.50
N SER A 76 -7.53 -7.10 0.69
CA SER A 76 -6.57 -8.17 1.01
C SER A 76 -6.69 -9.36 0.06
N ALA A 77 -7.88 -9.61 -0.50
CA ALA A 77 -8.10 -10.67 -1.48
C ALA A 77 -7.34 -10.42 -2.80
N PHE A 78 -7.09 -9.17 -3.19
CA PHE A 78 -6.26 -8.86 -4.37
C PHE A 78 -4.79 -9.22 -4.17
N PHE A 79 -4.36 -9.32 -2.91
CA PHE A 79 -3.01 -9.74 -2.55
C PHE A 79 -2.92 -11.25 -2.31
N PHE A 80 -3.98 -12.02 -2.57
CA PHE A 80 -3.94 -13.48 -2.44
C PHE A 80 -2.88 -14.06 -3.41
N GLY A 81 -1.89 -14.75 -2.86
CA GLY A 81 -0.72 -15.25 -3.62
C GLY A 81 0.50 -14.32 -3.61
N PHE A 82 0.36 -13.10 -3.10
CA PHE A 82 1.49 -12.22 -2.77
C PHE A 82 1.75 -12.23 -1.27
N HIS A 83 3.02 -12.22 -0.88
CA HIS A 83 3.36 -11.99 0.52
C HIS A 83 3.05 -10.53 0.85
N HIS A 84 1.93 -10.32 1.56
CA HIS A 84 1.49 -8.99 1.99
C HIS A 84 1.47 -8.92 3.51
N SER A 85 1.64 -7.71 4.02
CA SER A 85 1.52 -7.42 5.45
C SER A 85 0.71 -6.17 5.65
N VAL A 86 -0.32 -6.29 6.49
CA VAL A 86 -1.03 -5.14 7.05
C VAL A 86 -0.17 -4.61 8.18
N VAL A 87 0.32 -3.39 8.01
CA VAL A 87 1.23 -2.73 8.95
C VAL A 87 0.47 -1.64 9.69
N SER A 88 0.68 -1.59 11.01
CA SER A 88 0.00 -0.62 11.89
C SER A 88 0.97 0.45 12.41
N THR A 89 2.28 0.27 12.19
CA THR A 89 3.30 1.20 12.67
C THR A 89 4.36 1.48 11.61
N MET A 90 4.96 2.67 11.69
CA MET A 90 6.07 3.07 10.82
C MET A 90 7.28 2.13 10.93
N LYS A 91 7.50 1.60 12.14
CA LYS A 91 8.64 0.72 12.44
C LYS A 91 8.52 -0.63 11.73
N GLU A 92 7.31 -1.16 11.59
CA GLU A 92 7.07 -2.40 10.85
C GLU A 92 7.38 -2.22 9.36
N ILE A 93 7.05 -1.06 8.79
CA ILE A 93 7.35 -0.75 7.39
C ILE A 93 8.85 -0.70 7.16
N GLU A 94 9.59 0.00 8.03
CA GLU A 94 11.05 0.04 7.98
C GLU A 94 11.65 -1.36 8.06
N GLN A 95 11.22 -2.19 9.01
CA GLN A 95 11.74 -3.55 9.14
C GLN A 95 11.46 -4.42 7.91
N LEU A 96 10.29 -4.30 7.30
CA LEU A 96 9.94 -5.03 6.10
C LEU A 96 10.77 -4.59 4.90
N VAL A 97 10.96 -3.29 4.72
CA VAL A 97 11.81 -2.74 3.65
C VAL A 97 13.27 -3.18 3.80
N PHE A 98 13.82 -3.13 5.02
CA PHE A 98 15.21 -3.53 5.28
C PHE A 98 15.42 -5.04 5.34
N SER A 99 14.36 -5.85 5.32
CA SER A 99 14.47 -7.31 5.28
C SER A 99 15.02 -7.85 3.96
N GLY A 100 15.01 -7.04 2.89
CA GLY A 100 15.42 -7.44 1.54
C GLY A 100 14.49 -8.45 0.87
N GLN A 101 13.34 -8.74 1.48
CA GLN A 101 12.32 -9.60 0.87
C GLN A 101 11.42 -8.79 -0.07
N PRO A 102 10.86 -9.42 -1.12
CA PRO A 102 9.78 -8.83 -1.91
C PRO A 102 8.65 -8.42 -0.97
N PHE A 103 8.40 -7.12 -0.91
CA PHE A 103 7.44 -6.54 0.02
C PHE A 103 6.41 -5.74 -0.77
N CYS A 104 5.16 -6.03 -0.48
CA CYS A 104 3.99 -5.36 -1.03
C CYS A 104 3.07 -5.07 0.15
N SER A 105 2.97 -3.81 0.56
CA SER A 105 2.10 -3.42 1.69
C SER A 105 1.13 -2.34 1.29
N LEU A 106 -0.11 -2.57 1.71
CA LEU A 106 -1.19 -1.63 1.60
C LEU A 106 -1.31 -0.87 2.92
N MET A 107 -1.09 0.44 2.85
CA MET A 107 -1.46 1.35 3.91
C MET A 107 -2.79 2.00 3.55
N ALA A 108 -3.81 1.75 4.36
CA ALA A 108 -5.09 2.45 4.29
C ALA A 108 -5.38 3.06 5.67
N ILE A 109 -5.74 4.34 5.68
CA ILE A 109 -6.26 4.99 6.89
C ILE A 109 -7.75 4.70 6.95
N ALA A 110 -8.18 3.90 7.92
CA ALA A 110 -9.60 3.80 8.28
C ALA A 110 -10.09 5.21 8.59
N GLY A 111 -10.97 5.73 7.73
CA GLY A 111 -11.73 6.92 8.07
C GLY A 111 -12.66 6.55 9.23
N ASP A 112 -12.59 7.31 10.31
CA ASP A 112 -13.69 7.38 11.29
C ASP A 112 -15.01 7.73 10.60
#